data_AF-A0A1X4HRV3-F1
#
_entry.id   AF-A0A1X4HRV3-F1
#
_cell.length_a   1.000
_cell.length_b   1.000
_cell.length_c   1.000
_cell.angle_alpha   90.00
_cell.angle_beta   90.00
_cell.angle_gamma   90.00
#
_symmetry.space_group_name_H-M   'P 1'
#
loop_
_entity.id
_entity.type
_entity.pdbx_description
1 polymer ?
#
loop_
_entity_poly.entity_id
_entity_poly.type
_entity_poly.pdbx_seq_one_letter_code
_entity_poly.pdbx_strand_id
1 'polypeptide(L)' 'MPCVTHDDAPLLADLMPWSVAPPRLGRGWPAAPDAASLKARWDALVKAEGPDREALFESTRSRTPHTAVGRL' A
#
# COMPACT_ATOMS: atom_id res chain seq x y z
N MET A 1 32.75 2.79 31.81
CA MET A 1 32.03 3.42 30.68
C MET A 1 30.66 3.81 31.20
N PRO A 2 30.21 5.06 31.05
CA PRO A 2 28.85 5.41 31.43
C PRO A 2 27.87 4.56 30.61
N CYS A 3 26.81 4.10 31.26
CA CYS A 3 25.72 3.38 30.63
C CYS A 3 24.98 4.34 29.69
N VAL A 4 24.95 4.04 28.39
CA VAL A 4 24.10 4.76 27.43
C VAL A 4 22.69 4.20 27.56
N THR A 5 21.74 5.06 27.90
CA THR A 5 20.33 4.72 27.97
C THR A 5 19.63 5.03 26.65
N HIS A 6 18.37 4.59 26.50
CA HIS A 6 17.62 4.83 25.28
C HIS A 6 17.40 6.32 25.00
N ASP A 7 17.32 7.13 26.06
CA ASP A 7 17.15 8.59 25.98
C ASP A 7 18.42 9.32 25.53
N ASP A 8 19.60 8.67 25.64
CA ASP A 8 20.88 9.21 25.18
C ASP A 8 21.13 8.91 23.69
N ALA A 9 20.33 8.03 23.08
CA ALA A 9 20.48 7.68 21.68
C ALA A 9 19.85 8.75 20.77
N PRO A 10 20.51 9.13 19.66
CA PRO A 10 19.93 10.09 18.70
C PRO A 10 18.67 9.50 18.05
N LEU A 11 17.71 10.36 17.73
CA LEU A 11 16.49 9.95 17.05
C LEU A 11 16.82 9.40 15.66
N LEU A 12 16.10 8.36 15.23
CA LEU A 12 16.27 7.80 13.88
C LEU A 12 16.03 8.85 12.78
N ALA A 13 15.12 9.80 13.01
CA ALA A 13 14.83 10.89 12.09
C ALA A 13 16.02 11.86 11.93
N ASP A 14 16.81 12.06 12.98
CA ASP A 14 18.01 12.92 12.93
C ASP A 14 19.13 12.24 12.14
N LEU A 15 19.23 10.91 12.26
CA LEU A 15 20.21 10.11 11.52
C LEU A 15 19.80 9.87 10.05
N MET A 16 18.50 9.80 9.78
CA MET A 16 17.93 9.49 8.47
C MET A 16 16.80 10.46 8.10
N PRO A 17 17.11 11.74 7.81
CA PRO A 17 16.10 12.77 7.54
C PRO A 17 15.33 12.55 6.24
N TRP A 18 15.82 11.70 5.33
CA TRP A 18 15.13 11.26 4.11
C TRP A 18 14.22 10.04 4.32
N SER A 19 14.18 9.48 5.53
CA SER A 19 13.34 8.31 5.82
C SER A 19 11.86 8.69 5.73
N VAL A 20 11.08 7.81 5.11
CA VAL A 20 9.62 7.94 5.00
C VAL A 20 8.96 6.70 5.55
N ALA A 21 7.79 6.86 6.15
CA ALA A 21 6.99 5.72 6.59
C ALA A 21 6.67 4.80 5.39
N PRO A 22 6.62 3.47 5.60
CA PRO A 22 6.32 2.54 4.54
C PRO A 22 4.90 2.76 3.97
N PRO A 23 4.67 2.44 2.68
CA PRO A 23 3.34 2.54 2.08
C PRO A 23 2.29 1.73 2.85
N ARG A 24 1.14 2.36 3.13
CA ARG A 24 -0.01 1.72 3.76
C ARG A 24 -1.02 1.33 2.68
N LEU A 25 -0.84 0.15 2.08
CA LEU A 25 -1.63 -0.28 0.93
C LEU A 25 -3.12 -0.48 1.23
N GLY A 26 -3.50 -0.77 2.48
CA GLY A 26 -4.91 -0.96 2.92
C GLY A 26 -5.62 -2.19 2.31
N ARG A 27 -4.98 -2.86 1.35
CA ARG A 27 -5.39 -4.07 0.64
C ARG A 27 -4.14 -4.86 0.27
N GLY A 28 -4.28 -6.19 0.21
CA GLY A 28 -3.17 -7.08 -0.15
C GLY A 28 -2.91 -7.16 -1.65
N TRP A 29 -3.91 -6.88 -2.50
CA TRP A 29 -3.80 -7.08 -3.95
C TRP A 29 -2.70 -6.26 -4.65
N PRO A 30 -2.34 -5.02 -4.22
CA PRO A 30 -1.23 -4.26 -4.82
C PRO A 30 0.16 -4.80 -4.42
N ALA A 31 0.24 -5.87 -3.62
CA ALA A 31 1.47 -6.56 -3.26
C ALA A 31 1.43 -8.03 -3.70
N ALA A 32 2.60 -8.60 -4.01
CA ALA A 32 2.74 -10.01 -4.37
C ALA A 32 4.12 -10.54 -3.91
N PRO A 33 4.27 -11.86 -3.72
CA PRO A 33 5.54 -12.46 -3.27
C PRO A 33 6.65 -12.37 -4.33
N ASP A 34 6.29 -12.20 -5.61
CA ASP A 34 7.23 -12.09 -6.72
C ASP A 34 6.74 -11.12 -7.80
N ALA A 35 7.68 -10.64 -8.61
CA ALA A 35 7.41 -9.65 -9.65
C ALA A 35 6.49 -10.17 -10.77
N ALA A 36 6.57 -11.45 -11.13
CA ALA A 36 5.76 -12.02 -12.20
C ALA A 36 4.29 -12.09 -11.77
N SER A 37 4.03 -12.53 -10.53
CA SER A 37 2.69 -12.51 -9.92
C SER A 37 2.11 -11.10 -9.87
N LEU A 38 2.90 -10.09 -9.45
CA LEU A 38 2.43 -8.71 -9.41
C LEU A 38 2.09 -8.20 -10.81
N LYS A 39 2.97 -8.44 -11.79
CA LYS A 39 2.76 -8.01 -13.17
C LYS A 39 1.51 -8.65 -13.78
N ALA A 40 1.31 -9.95 -13.61
CA ALA A 40 0.15 -10.66 -14.13
C ALA A 40 -1.17 -10.10 -13.56
N ARG A 41 -1.21 -9.81 -12.26
CA ARG A 41 -2.38 -9.17 -11.62
C ARG A 41 -2.66 -7.78 -12.17
N TRP A 42 -1.63 -6.95 -12.31
CA TRP A 42 -1.77 -5.61 -12.90
C TRP A 42 -2.19 -5.67 -14.37
N ASP A 43 -1.60 -6.56 -15.16
CA ASP A 43 -1.97 -6.75 -16.56
C ASP A 43 -3.43 -7.19 -16.70
N ALA A 44 -3.91 -8.09 -15.84
CA ALA A 44 -5.32 -8.50 -15.80
C ALA A 44 -6.24 -7.32 -15.45
N LEU A 45 -5.88 -6.53 -14.43
CA LEU A 45 -6.67 -5.37 -14.00
C LEU A 45 -6.75 -4.28 -15.09
N VAL A 46 -5.63 -3.94 -15.72
CA VAL A 46 -5.55 -2.90 -16.75
C VAL A 46 -6.34 -3.28 -18.00
N LYS A 47 -6.36 -4.58 -18.35
CA LYS A 47 -7.08 -5.10 -19.52
C LYS A 47 -8.58 -5.32 -19.27
N ALA A 48 -8.98 -5.59 -18.03
CA ALA A 48 -10.39 -5.80 -17.70
C ALA A 48 -11.19 -4.50 -17.89
N GLU A 49 -12.42 -4.60 -18.39
CA GLU A 49 -13.32 -3.45 -18.58
C GLU A 49 -14.70 -3.74 -18.02
N GLY A 50 -15.46 -2.68 -17.72
CA GLY A 50 -16.84 -2.79 -17.27
C GLY A 50 -17.03 -3.79 -16.11
N PRO A 51 -17.96 -4.76 -16.24
CA PRO A 51 -18.25 -5.73 -15.19
C PRO A 51 -17.06 -6.57 -14.73
N ASP A 52 -16.12 -6.89 -15.63
CA ASP A 52 -14.94 -7.69 -15.27
C ASP A 52 -14.03 -6.91 -14.32
N ARG A 53 -13.88 -5.60 -14.56
CA ARG A 53 -13.09 -4.73 -13.69
C ARG A 53 -13.78 -4.56 -12.32
N GLU A 54 -15.11 -4.44 -12.30
CA GLU A 54 -15.87 -4.37 -11.05
C GLU A 54 -15.75 -5.65 -10.21
N ALA A 55 -15.73 -6.82 -10.86
CA ALA A 55 -15.53 -8.11 -10.22
C ALA A 55 -14.13 -8.24 -9.61
N LEU A 56 -13.08 -7.80 -10.33
CA LEU A 56 -11.70 -7.82 -9.83
C LEU A 56 -11.50 -6.94 -8.59
N PHE A 57 -12.27 -5.87 -8.43
CA PHE A 57 -12.23 -5.01 -7.24
C PHE A 57 -13.10 -5.51 -6.08
N GLU A 58 -13.77 -6.66 -6.23
CA GLU A 58 -14.67 -7.23 -5.23
C GLU A 58 -15.72 -6.19 -4.76
N SER A 59 -16.37 -5.56 -5.73
CA SER A 59 -17.39 -4.53 -5.46
C SER A 59 -18.45 -5.06 -4.51
N THR A 60 -18.75 -4.29 -3.46
CA THR A 60 -19.80 -4.61 -2.48
C THR A 60 -20.94 -3.61 -2.60
N ARG A 61 -22.07 -3.88 -1.94
CA ARG A 61 -23.19 -2.94 -1.85
C ARG A 61 -22.76 -1.53 -1.39
N SER A 62 -21.75 -1.45 -0.51
CA SER A 62 -21.33 -0.19 0.12
C SER A 62 -20.20 0.53 -0.63
N ARG A 63 -19.44 -0.17 -1.47
CA ARG A 63 -18.29 0.38 -2.21
C ARG A 63 -18.11 -0.29 -3.55
N THR A 64 -18.06 0.54 -4.57
CA THR A 64 -17.72 0.21 -5.96
C THR A 64 -16.57 1.10 -6.43
N PRO A 65 -15.90 0.78 -7.56
CA PRO A 65 -14.89 1.65 -8.18
C PRO A 65 -15.39 3.07 -8.49
N HIS A 66 -16.71 3.25 -8.59
CA HIS A 66 -17.37 4.52 -8.88
C HIS A 66 -17.90 5.24 -7.62
N THR A 67 -17.74 4.64 -6.44
CA THR A 67 -18.14 5.28 -5.18
C THR A 67 -17.18 6.41 -4.84
N ALA A 68 -17.70 7.63 -4.68
CA ALA A 68 -16.90 8.78 -4.30
C ALA A 68 -16.22 8.58 -2.93
N VAL A 69 -14.95 8.98 -2.83
CA VAL A 69 -14.18 8.94 -1.58
C VAL A 69 -14.04 10.38 -1.08
N GLY A 70 -14.23 10.60 0.22
CA GLY A 70 -13.98 11.90 0.85
C GLY A 70 -12.51 12.30 0.67
N ARG A 71 -12.22 13.61 0.60
CA ARG A 71 -10.84 14.08 0.60
C ARG A 71 -10.20 13.81 1.97
N LEU A 72 -9.01 13.21 1.94
CA LEU A 72 -8.12 13.02 3.09
C LEU A 72 -7.26 14.25 3.32
#